data_AF-A0A7C5YMX7-F1
#
_entry.id   AF-A0A7C5YMX7-F1
#
_cell.length_a   1.000
_cell.length_b   1.000
_cell.length_c   1.000
_cell.angle_alpha   90.00
_cell.angle_beta   90.00
_cell.angle_gamma   90.00
#
_symmetry.space_group_name_H-M   'P 1'
#
loop_
_entity.id
_entity.type
_entity.pdbx_description
1 polymer ?
#
loop_
_entity_poly.entity_id
_entity_poly.type
_entity_poly.pdbx_seq_one_letter_code
_entity_poly.pdbx_strand_id
1 'polypeptide(L)'
;MRVEYWYRPHRANGPVEEKPSPHEPSGGTFWVYLHNVARQPRGVSSIQLNGRDIESIPYGKGLNWYRLTHELIPPRTTAMLILNLQRSFLERAPIELGVWLSDGTRHTIPLEPTPSPAVIAGAWLEGRTLTVVVRNDGGVSAQIVRLRVDGRNLRFRALAPEAEPNGGLTVLKAALPATPEPYRSLPLQVEARVGNRVWMLGGAVRPLNRVFPIGASGAHVWHNDAECRAGRERGLDTFVYDALNEPLATERRVFGEICPRENIYALPQVGFARSNAEFLDRNRTNPHIIAFMLNNAQEAHLPELYRNRPLPALYERAAKMIRDRQAVAPIGMNIGHSHRLGEFAEIPDIVCYGAGYATEPMPASADPSWGVRLEWVAAHTQALRLSCEPLPFWAWAWGAHPQDERAWVDGALGRACPTPEEIRVQLWLQLSRGAKGVLWHTEFNAEAFRRHYLEAKHVPALRILPEAERAQAVEQLVQHGREALEELTRLNRFLQPLRNTLLQMEWRPNGVRVLSASNPQRLDAALLVGERAATVWLTNLDYEAHPQGYRFRTQREVEVEVLLPRWLRPRRATLRESDGTNQPLQLQPIDAQRVRLRIEAIPQQVALVWLE
;
A
#
# COMPACT_ATOMS: atom_id res chain seq x y z
N MET A 1 -20.96 -26.38 13.13
CA MET A 1 -20.42 -25.22 12.38
C MET A 1 -20.04 -25.68 10.99
N ARG A 2 -20.08 -24.81 9.97
CA ARG A 2 -19.44 -25.11 8.66
C ARG A 2 -18.13 -24.33 8.60
N VAL A 3 -17.05 -24.96 8.15
CA VAL A 3 -15.74 -24.32 8.03
C VAL A 3 -15.29 -24.37 6.58
N GLU A 4 -14.84 -23.24 6.05
CA GLU A 4 -14.23 -23.09 4.73
C GLU A 4 -12.92 -22.32 4.89
N TYR A 5 -11.95 -22.52 4.01
CA TYR A 5 -10.68 -21.79 4.10
C TYR A 5 -10.09 -21.47 2.75
N TRP A 6 -9.28 -20.43 2.72
CA TRP A 6 -8.47 -20.03 1.59
C TRP A 6 -7.03 -19.81 2.02
N TYR A 7 -6.09 -20.28 1.20
CA TYR A 7 -4.66 -20.10 1.42
C TYR A 7 -4.11 -19.04 0.47
N ARG A 8 -3.34 -18.10 1.04
CA ARG A 8 -2.54 -17.12 0.30
C ARG A 8 -1.06 -17.35 0.62
N PRO A 9 -0.21 -17.61 -0.39
CA PRO A 9 1.23 -17.60 -0.17
C PRO A 9 1.73 -16.17 0.03
N HIS A 10 2.75 -15.99 0.89
CA HIS A 10 3.49 -14.74 0.93
C HIS A 10 4.23 -14.57 -0.41
N ARG A 11 4.13 -13.39 -1.02
CA ARG A 11 4.84 -13.07 -2.28
C ARG A 11 5.92 -12.05 -1.97
N ALA A 12 7.18 -12.47 -2.06
CA ALA A 12 8.34 -11.58 -2.10
C ALA A 12 8.85 -11.51 -3.54
N ASN A 13 9.31 -10.33 -3.96
CA ASN A 13 9.93 -10.21 -5.28
C ASN A 13 11.35 -10.76 -5.22
N GLY A 14 11.62 -11.83 -5.99
CA GLY A 14 12.93 -12.47 -6.09
C GLY A 14 14.13 -11.59 -6.48
N PRO A 15 14.00 -10.46 -7.25
CA PRO A 15 15.17 -9.68 -7.64
C PRO A 15 15.72 -8.72 -6.58
N VAL A 16 15.13 -8.64 -5.37
CA VAL A 16 15.61 -7.75 -4.31
C VAL A 16 16.15 -8.56 -3.13
N GLU A 17 17.43 -8.91 -3.18
CA GLU A 17 18.15 -9.45 -2.03
C GLU A 17 18.45 -8.32 -1.04
N GLU A 18 17.51 -8.04 -0.13
CA GLU A 18 17.86 -7.40 1.14
C GLU A 18 18.82 -8.33 1.92
N LYS A 19 19.70 -7.78 2.77
CA LYS A 19 20.59 -8.61 3.59
C LYS A 19 19.76 -9.70 4.30
N PRO A 20 20.14 -10.98 4.18
CA PRO A 20 19.32 -12.07 4.69
C PRO A 20 19.09 -11.88 6.20
N SER A 21 17.83 -11.75 6.58
CA SER A 21 17.41 -11.90 7.96
C SER A 21 17.58 -13.37 8.37
N PRO A 22 17.95 -13.69 9.62
CA PRO A 22 18.00 -15.07 10.12
C PRO A 22 16.63 -15.78 10.12
N HIS A 23 15.57 -15.12 9.65
CA HIS A 23 14.23 -15.69 9.46
C HIS A 23 13.98 -15.97 7.97
N GLU A 24 13.81 -17.24 7.60
CA GLU A 24 13.51 -17.64 6.21
C GLU A 24 12.20 -17.00 5.69
N PRO A 25 12.23 -16.25 4.57
CA PRO A 25 11.21 -15.24 4.26
C PRO A 25 10.04 -15.71 3.34
N SER A 26 9.49 -16.91 3.48
CA SER A 26 8.24 -17.20 2.74
C SER A 26 7.26 -18.13 3.44
N GLY A 27 6.42 -17.52 4.28
CA GLY A 27 5.26 -18.13 4.88
C GLY A 27 3.99 -18.04 4.01
N GLY A 28 2.84 -18.02 4.68
CA GLY A 28 1.55 -17.89 4.04
C GLY A 28 0.44 -17.63 5.05
N THR A 29 -0.68 -17.12 4.56
CA THR A 29 -1.86 -16.83 5.38
C THR A 29 -3.01 -17.76 5.03
N PHE A 30 -3.62 -18.36 6.04
CA PHE A 30 -4.94 -18.98 5.92
C PHE A 30 -6.03 -18.02 6.38
N TRP A 31 -7.02 -17.81 5.52
CA TRP A 31 -8.27 -17.13 5.83
C TRP A 31 -9.34 -18.20 6.05
N VAL A 32 -9.73 -18.43 7.30
CA VAL A 32 -10.67 -19.47 7.70
C VAL A 32 -12.01 -18.84 8.08
N TYR A 33 -13.09 -19.34 7.49
CA TYR A 33 -14.47 -18.86 7.64
C TYR A 33 -15.25 -19.85 8.51
N LEU A 34 -15.57 -19.42 9.72
CA LEU A 34 -16.32 -20.17 10.72
C LEU A 34 -17.81 -19.78 10.63
N HIS A 35 -18.60 -20.54 9.89
CA HIS A 35 -20.02 -20.24 9.69
C HIS A 35 -20.89 -20.81 10.81
N ASN A 36 -21.52 -19.92 11.58
CA ASN A 36 -22.54 -20.31 12.52
C ASN A 36 -23.90 -20.49 11.82
N VAL A 37 -24.21 -21.71 11.42
CA VAL A 37 -25.50 -22.06 10.79
C VAL A 37 -26.66 -22.19 11.81
N ALA A 38 -26.37 -22.13 13.11
CA ALA A 38 -27.37 -22.27 14.15
C ALA A 38 -28.19 -20.99 14.34
N ARG A 39 -29.32 -21.12 15.07
CA ARG A 39 -30.16 -19.99 15.47
C ARG A 39 -29.69 -19.31 16.77
N GLN A 40 -28.70 -19.86 17.44
CA GLN A 40 -28.12 -19.35 18.67
C GLN A 40 -26.65 -18.96 18.45
N PRO A 41 -26.11 -17.99 19.22
CA PRO A 41 -24.68 -17.69 19.19
C PRO A 41 -23.85 -18.91 19.55
N ARG A 42 -22.63 -19.01 19.02
CA ARG A 42 -21.67 -20.08 19.39
C ARG A 42 -20.33 -19.47 19.72
N GLY A 43 -19.84 -19.74 20.93
CA GLY A 43 -18.51 -19.31 21.38
C GLY A 43 -17.42 -20.25 20.88
N VAL A 44 -16.29 -19.70 20.48
CA VAL A 44 -15.03 -20.43 20.27
C VAL A 44 -14.28 -20.45 21.60
N SER A 45 -13.99 -21.64 22.12
CA SER A 45 -13.31 -21.81 23.41
C SER A 45 -11.81 -22.08 23.29
N SER A 46 -11.38 -22.75 22.22
CA SER A 46 -9.97 -22.99 21.92
C SER A 46 -9.77 -23.24 20.43
N ILE A 47 -8.59 -22.89 19.94
CA ILE A 47 -8.12 -23.16 18.58
C ILE A 47 -6.83 -23.96 18.73
N GLN A 48 -6.68 -25.05 17.99
CA GLN A 48 -5.45 -25.84 17.98
C GLN A 48 -4.89 -25.97 16.57
N LEU A 49 -3.57 -26.02 16.46
CA LEU A 49 -2.85 -26.37 15.24
C LEU A 49 -2.00 -27.61 15.52
N ASN A 50 -2.20 -28.67 14.75
CA ASN A 50 -1.51 -29.96 14.91
C ASN A 50 -1.58 -30.49 16.36
N GLY A 51 -2.77 -30.40 16.97
CA GLY A 51 -3.04 -30.86 18.34
C GLY A 51 -2.48 -29.99 19.47
N ARG A 52 -1.86 -28.83 19.15
CA ARG A 52 -1.36 -27.87 20.15
C ARG A 52 -2.25 -26.64 20.20
N ASP A 53 -2.61 -26.19 21.39
CA ASP A 53 -3.33 -24.92 21.56
C ASP A 53 -2.55 -23.78 20.90
N ILE A 54 -3.24 -22.96 20.13
CA ILE A 54 -2.65 -21.84 19.38
C ILE A 54 -1.95 -20.86 20.33
N GLU A 55 -2.49 -20.67 21.54
CA GLU A 55 -1.90 -19.83 22.59
C GLU A 55 -0.61 -20.41 23.17
N SER A 56 -0.43 -21.73 23.09
CA SER A 56 0.78 -22.41 23.55
C SER A 56 1.92 -22.39 22.52
N ILE A 57 1.63 -22.01 21.27
CA ILE A 57 2.63 -21.91 20.20
C ILE A 57 3.32 -20.55 20.32
N PRO A 58 4.63 -20.49 20.66
CA PRO A 58 5.32 -19.22 20.76
C PRO A 58 5.33 -18.51 19.40
N TYR A 59 4.92 -17.24 19.38
CA TYR A 59 5.00 -16.45 18.16
C TYR A 59 6.44 -16.40 17.61
N GLY A 60 6.58 -16.44 16.29
CA GLY A 60 7.87 -16.52 15.62
C GLY A 60 8.49 -17.93 15.60
N LYS A 61 7.79 -18.95 16.13
CA LYS A 61 8.14 -20.38 16.04
C LYS A 61 7.11 -21.12 15.19
N GLY A 62 6.95 -20.72 13.94
CA GLY A 62 6.01 -21.30 12.98
C GLY A 62 4.69 -20.54 12.81
N LEU A 63 4.21 -19.88 13.87
CA LEU A 63 3.06 -18.97 13.84
C LEU A 63 3.56 -17.52 14.02
N ASN A 64 3.31 -16.64 13.06
CA ASN A 64 3.69 -15.23 13.20
C ASN A 64 2.67 -14.48 14.07
N TRP A 65 1.38 -14.64 13.75
CA TRP A 65 0.25 -14.10 14.51
C TRP A 65 -1.05 -14.78 14.05
N TYR A 66 -2.10 -14.59 14.83
CA TYR A 66 -3.45 -14.99 14.43
C TYR A 66 -4.47 -13.95 14.86
N ARG A 67 -5.65 -13.97 14.23
CA ARG A 67 -6.77 -13.09 14.56
C ARG A 67 -8.08 -13.83 14.46
N LEU A 68 -8.90 -13.81 15.51
CA LEU A 68 -10.31 -14.20 15.46
C LEU A 68 -11.19 -12.95 15.57
N THR A 69 -12.05 -12.73 14.58
CA THR A 69 -12.90 -11.53 14.53
C THR A 69 -14.06 -11.53 15.53
N HIS A 70 -14.58 -12.70 15.89
CA HIS A 70 -15.63 -12.86 16.89
C HIS A 70 -15.36 -14.13 17.68
N GLU A 71 -15.15 -14.00 18.99
CA GLU A 71 -15.11 -15.16 19.90
C GLU A 71 -16.51 -15.76 20.04
N LEU A 72 -17.52 -14.92 20.26
CA LEU A 72 -18.92 -15.30 20.23
C LEU A 72 -19.52 -15.03 18.85
N ILE A 73 -19.66 -16.07 18.02
CA ILE A 73 -20.15 -15.95 16.65
C ILE A 73 -21.69 -15.80 16.68
N PRO A 74 -22.26 -14.69 16.20
CA PRO A 74 -23.71 -14.51 16.18
C PRO A 74 -24.45 -15.57 15.35
N PRO A 75 -25.77 -15.75 15.57
CA PRO A 75 -26.56 -16.67 14.76
C PRO A 75 -26.55 -16.30 13.27
N ARG A 76 -26.37 -17.29 12.39
CA ARG A 76 -26.42 -17.12 10.93
C ARG A 76 -25.46 -16.06 10.40
N THR A 77 -24.31 -15.90 11.05
CA THR A 77 -23.19 -15.07 10.61
C THR A 77 -21.91 -15.90 10.50
N THR A 78 -20.82 -15.25 10.13
CA THR A 78 -19.51 -15.87 9.97
C THR A 78 -18.49 -15.13 10.82
N ALA A 79 -17.69 -15.88 11.58
CA ALA A 79 -16.44 -15.36 12.11
C ALA A 79 -15.31 -15.72 11.15
N MET A 80 -14.33 -14.82 11.07
CA MET A 80 -13.11 -15.02 10.32
C MET A 80 -11.95 -15.24 11.29
N LEU A 81 -11.24 -16.33 11.09
CA LEU A 81 -9.97 -16.67 11.72
C LEU A 81 -8.86 -16.51 10.67
N ILE A 82 -7.90 -15.63 10.93
CA ILE A 82 -6.72 -15.43 10.08
C ILE A 82 -5.52 -16.05 10.79
N LEU A 83 -4.79 -16.92 10.09
CA LEU A 83 -3.57 -17.58 10.60
C LEU A 83 -2.40 -17.20 9.68
N ASN A 84 -1.45 -16.40 10.17
CA ASN A 84 -0.24 -16.07 9.43
C ASN A 84 0.90 -16.99 9.89
N LEU A 85 1.35 -17.87 9.01
CA LEU A 85 2.27 -18.96 9.32
C LEU A 85 3.61 -18.77 8.60
N GLN A 86 4.69 -19.25 9.22
CA GLN A 86 6.02 -19.30 8.63
C GLN A 86 6.17 -20.55 7.75
N ARG A 87 7.14 -20.50 6.83
CA ARG A 87 7.48 -21.59 5.92
C ARG A 87 7.63 -22.94 6.61
N SER A 88 8.41 -22.96 7.69
CA SER A 88 8.73 -24.16 8.48
C SER A 88 7.50 -24.87 9.07
N PHE A 89 6.37 -24.15 9.22
CA PHE A 89 5.10 -24.74 9.65
C PHE A 89 4.29 -25.26 8.45
N LEU A 90 4.35 -24.57 7.32
CA LEU A 90 3.69 -24.98 6.06
C LEU A 90 4.32 -26.23 5.45
N GLU A 91 5.63 -26.44 5.62
CA GLU A 91 6.34 -27.65 5.18
C GLU A 91 5.86 -28.92 5.89
N ARG A 92 5.10 -28.78 6.99
CA ARG A 92 4.48 -29.89 7.72
C ARG A 92 3.03 -30.15 7.30
N ALA A 93 2.59 -29.57 6.18
CA ALA A 93 1.22 -29.71 5.68
C ALA A 93 0.85 -31.19 5.35
N PRO A 94 -0.45 -31.55 5.44
CA PRO A 94 -1.57 -30.71 5.85
C PRO A 94 -1.50 -30.29 7.31
N ILE A 95 -1.88 -29.03 7.59
CA ILE A 95 -1.97 -28.53 8.96
C ILE A 95 -3.34 -28.88 9.51
N GLU A 96 -3.39 -29.63 10.61
CA GLU A 96 -4.64 -29.93 11.30
C GLU A 96 -5.10 -28.71 12.11
N LEU A 97 -6.16 -28.04 11.66
CA LEU A 97 -6.86 -27.02 12.44
C LEU A 97 -7.96 -27.66 13.28
N GLY A 98 -7.84 -27.58 14.59
CA GLY A 98 -8.92 -27.88 15.52
C GLY A 98 -9.61 -26.60 16.01
N VAL A 99 -10.94 -26.60 16.08
CA VAL A 99 -11.73 -25.52 16.69
C VAL A 99 -12.71 -26.14 17.69
N TRP A 100 -12.60 -25.73 18.96
CA TRP A 100 -13.49 -26.13 20.04
C TRP A 100 -14.48 -25.02 20.29
N LEU A 101 -15.73 -25.42 20.49
CA LEU A 101 -16.82 -24.52 20.79
C LEU A 101 -17.18 -24.64 22.27
N SER A 102 -17.76 -23.59 22.84
CA SER A 102 -18.12 -23.54 24.27
C SER A 102 -19.14 -24.61 24.68
N ASP A 103 -19.88 -25.18 23.71
CA ASP A 103 -20.80 -26.30 23.91
C ASP A 103 -20.13 -27.68 23.86
N GLY A 104 -18.79 -27.74 23.80
CA GLY A 104 -18.01 -28.96 23.74
C GLY A 104 -17.84 -29.55 22.34
N THR A 105 -18.50 -29.00 21.32
CA THR A 105 -18.33 -29.48 19.93
C THR A 105 -16.92 -29.21 19.43
N ARG A 106 -16.29 -30.22 18.81
CA ARG A 106 -14.99 -30.10 18.13
C ARG A 106 -15.16 -30.20 16.61
N HIS A 107 -14.46 -29.32 15.90
CA HIS A 107 -14.29 -29.39 14.46
C HIS A 107 -12.80 -29.53 14.13
N THR A 108 -12.45 -30.50 13.29
CA THR A 108 -11.08 -30.71 12.82
C THR A 108 -11.05 -30.59 11.29
N ILE A 109 -10.18 -29.74 10.76
CA ILE A 109 -10.10 -29.42 9.33
C ILE A 109 -8.64 -29.50 8.87
N PRO A 110 -8.31 -30.25 7.80
CA PRO A 110 -7.00 -30.20 7.18
C PRO A 110 -6.86 -28.92 6.34
N LEU A 111 -5.87 -28.10 6.65
CA LEU A 111 -5.50 -26.92 5.91
C LEU A 111 -4.37 -27.24 4.93
N GLU A 112 -4.68 -27.17 3.63
CA GLU A 112 -3.73 -27.40 2.55
C GLU A 112 -3.21 -26.07 1.99
N PRO A 113 -1.89 -25.86 1.89
CA PRO A 113 -1.31 -24.61 1.36
C PRO A 113 -1.34 -24.58 -0.18
N THR A 114 -2.51 -24.84 -0.78
CA THR A 114 -2.68 -24.81 -2.23
C THR A 114 -3.11 -23.41 -2.69
N PRO A 115 -2.28 -22.68 -3.46
CA PRO A 115 -2.64 -21.35 -3.94
C PRO A 115 -3.74 -21.43 -5.01
N SER A 116 -4.64 -20.43 -5.01
CA SER A 116 -5.63 -20.27 -6.08
C SER A 116 -5.03 -19.52 -7.28
N PRO A 117 -5.42 -19.86 -8.53
CA PRO A 117 -5.06 -19.09 -9.72
C PRO A 117 -5.76 -17.73 -9.81
N ALA A 118 -6.73 -17.45 -8.95
CA ALA A 118 -7.40 -16.16 -8.87
C ALA A 118 -7.33 -15.59 -7.45
N VAL A 119 -7.51 -14.28 -7.32
CA VAL A 119 -7.48 -13.57 -6.02
C VAL A 119 -8.50 -12.44 -6.02
N ILE A 120 -8.94 -12.05 -4.81
CA ILE A 120 -9.64 -10.78 -4.63
C ILE A 120 -8.56 -9.70 -4.60
N ALA A 121 -8.44 -8.95 -5.70
CA ALA A 121 -7.43 -7.91 -5.83
C ALA A 121 -7.84 -6.61 -5.12
N GLY A 122 -9.13 -6.33 -4.99
CA GLY A 122 -9.60 -5.15 -4.27
C GLY A 122 -11.03 -5.32 -3.81
N ALA A 123 -11.39 -4.74 -2.67
CA ALA A 123 -12.77 -4.71 -2.19
C ALA A 123 -13.04 -3.45 -1.39
N TRP A 124 -14.19 -2.81 -1.61
CA TRP A 124 -14.59 -1.64 -0.85
C TRP A 124 -16.11 -1.47 -0.78
N LEU A 125 -16.53 -0.65 0.17
CA LEU A 125 -17.93 -0.31 0.42
C LEU A 125 -18.16 1.19 0.27
N GLU A 126 -19.21 1.55 -0.46
CA GLU A 126 -19.75 2.91 -0.56
C GLU A 126 -21.20 2.87 -0.09
N GLY A 127 -21.40 3.16 1.20
CA GLY A 127 -22.66 2.91 1.89
C GLY A 127 -23.00 1.42 1.89
N ARG A 128 -24.04 1.04 1.15
CA ARG A 128 -24.47 -0.37 0.97
C ARG A 128 -23.89 -1.03 -0.28
N THR A 129 -23.25 -0.27 -1.16
CA THR A 129 -22.72 -0.78 -2.42
C THR A 129 -21.36 -1.40 -2.16
N LEU A 130 -21.26 -2.70 -2.41
CA LEU A 130 -20.01 -3.45 -2.40
C LEU A 130 -19.47 -3.53 -3.83
N THR A 131 -18.21 -3.14 -3.98
CA THR A 131 -17.43 -3.41 -5.20
C THR A 131 -16.32 -4.38 -4.85
N VAL A 132 -16.17 -5.43 -5.67
CA VAL A 132 -15.12 -6.45 -5.54
C VAL A 132 -14.43 -6.61 -6.88
N VAL A 133 -13.11 -6.52 -6.90
CA VAL A 133 -12.29 -6.75 -8.08
C VAL A 133 -11.60 -8.10 -7.93
N VAL A 134 -11.86 -8.99 -8.88
CA VAL A 134 -11.21 -10.31 -8.94
C VAL A 134 -10.16 -10.26 -10.04
N ARG A 135 -8.93 -10.67 -9.71
CA ARG A 135 -7.85 -10.86 -10.67
C ARG A 135 -7.60 -12.34 -10.90
N ASN A 136 -7.43 -12.71 -12.15
CA ASN A 136 -7.07 -14.06 -12.55
C ASN A 136 -5.60 -14.10 -12.98
N ASP A 137 -4.74 -14.65 -12.13
CA ASP A 137 -3.32 -14.85 -12.41
C ASP A 137 -3.05 -16.14 -13.21
N GLY A 138 -4.08 -16.98 -13.42
CA GLY A 138 -3.96 -18.27 -14.12
C GLY A 138 -3.98 -18.18 -15.65
N GLY A 139 -3.61 -19.28 -16.29
CA GLY A 139 -3.54 -19.40 -17.76
C GLY A 139 -4.88 -19.66 -18.47
N VAL A 140 -5.98 -19.80 -17.74
CA VAL A 140 -7.34 -19.99 -18.30
C VAL A 140 -8.31 -19.02 -17.62
N SER A 141 -9.40 -18.66 -18.29
CA SER A 141 -10.39 -17.69 -17.77
C SER A 141 -10.98 -18.11 -16.43
N ALA A 142 -11.35 -17.13 -15.61
CA ALA A 142 -12.01 -17.33 -14.32
C ALA A 142 -13.46 -16.80 -14.36
N GLN A 143 -14.43 -17.71 -14.23
CA GLN A 143 -15.85 -17.37 -14.15
C GLN A 143 -16.28 -17.19 -12.70
N ILE A 144 -16.90 -16.07 -12.36
CA ILE A 144 -17.40 -15.84 -10.99
C ILE A 144 -18.74 -16.54 -10.80
N VAL A 145 -18.80 -17.45 -9.83
CA VAL A 145 -19.97 -18.29 -9.56
C VAL A 145 -20.78 -17.74 -8.40
N ARG A 146 -20.12 -17.21 -7.37
CA ARG A 146 -20.78 -16.79 -6.13
C ARG A 146 -20.01 -15.68 -5.44
N LEU A 147 -20.73 -14.75 -4.83
CA LEU A 147 -20.21 -13.72 -3.93
C LEU A 147 -20.92 -13.85 -2.58
N ARG A 148 -20.15 -13.90 -1.49
CA ARG A 148 -20.66 -13.97 -0.12
C ARG A 148 -20.04 -12.90 0.75
N VAL A 149 -20.88 -12.29 1.60
CA VAL A 149 -20.44 -11.41 2.69
C VAL A 149 -21.11 -11.86 3.97
N ASP A 150 -20.31 -12.01 5.03
CA ASP A 150 -20.76 -12.54 6.33
C ASP A 150 -21.52 -13.87 6.18
N GLY A 151 -21.07 -14.72 5.24
CA GLY A 151 -21.66 -16.02 4.92
C GLY A 151 -22.96 -15.99 4.09
N ARG A 152 -23.49 -14.81 3.76
CA ARG A 152 -24.72 -14.65 2.97
C ARG A 152 -24.41 -14.46 1.50
N ASN A 153 -25.12 -15.19 0.63
CA ASN A 153 -25.03 -15.01 -0.81
C ASN A 153 -25.58 -13.65 -1.23
N LEU A 154 -24.82 -12.92 -2.04
CA LEU A 154 -25.26 -11.68 -2.65
C LEU A 154 -25.52 -11.90 -4.13
N ARG A 155 -26.58 -11.28 -4.64
CA ARG A 155 -26.71 -11.07 -6.09
C ARG A 155 -25.73 -9.98 -6.49
N PHE A 156 -25.02 -10.22 -7.58
CA PHE A 156 -24.04 -9.28 -8.10
C PHE A 156 -24.20 -9.10 -9.60
N ARG A 157 -23.78 -7.93 -10.08
CA ARG A 157 -23.54 -7.66 -11.50
C ARG A 157 -22.03 -7.68 -11.73
N ALA A 158 -21.57 -8.47 -12.70
CA ALA A 158 -20.19 -8.41 -13.16
C ALA A 158 -20.09 -7.50 -14.40
N LEU A 159 -19.00 -6.74 -14.52
CA LEU A 159 -18.73 -5.95 -15.74
C LEU A 159 -18.33 -6.83 -16.93
N ALA A 160 -17.70 -7.97 -16.67
CA ALA A 160 -17.49 -9.05 -17.64
C ALA A 160 -17.91 -10.40 -17.04
N PRO A 161 -18.36 -11.36 -17.87
CA PRO A 161 -18.77 -12.69 -17.40
C PRO A 161 -17.61 -13.48 -16.78
N GLU A 162 -16.38 -13.19 -17.20
CA GLU A 162 -15.16 -13.87 -16.78
C GLU A 162 -14.02 -12.86 -16.65
N ALA A 163 -13.07 -13.11 -15.74
CA ALA A 163 -11.76 -12.45 -15.75
C ALA A 163 -10.83 -13.20 -16.70
N GLU A 164 -10.21 -12.48 -17.65
CA GLU A 164 -9.33 -13.10 -18.64
C GLU A 164 -8.06 -13.70 -18.01
N PRO A 165 -7.36 -14.63 -18.69
CA PRO A 165 -6.09 -15.16 -18.20
C PRO A 165 -5.00 -14.10 -17.96
N ASN A 166 -3.93 -14.50 -17.26
CA ASN A 166 -2.65 -13.79 -17.18
C ASN A 166 -2.72 -12.36 -16.63
N GLY A 167 -3.56 -12.13 -15.62
CA GLY A 167 -3.74 -10.84 -14.96
C GLY A 167 -5.04 -10.13 -15.31
N GLY A 168 -5.92 -10.76 -16.09
CA GLY A 168 -7.25 -10.21 -16.40
C GLY A 168 -8.06 -9.92 -15.14
N LEU A 169 -8.93 -8.91 -15.23
CA LEU A 169 -9.74 -8.42 -14.13
C LEU A 169 -11.21 -8.63 -14.44
N THR A 170 -12.04 -8.76 -13.41
CA THR A 170 -13.48 -8.49 -13.50
C THR A 170 -13.94 -7.76 -12.24
N VAL A 171 -14.91 -6.86 -12.41
CA VAL A 171 -15.46 -6.04 -11.33
C VAL A 171 -16.88 -6.51 -11.03
N LEU A 172 -17.13 -6.83 -9.76
CA LEU A 172 -18.42 -7.26 -9.24
C LEU A 172 -19.02 -6.13 -8.42
N LYS A 173 -20.31 -5.84 -8.66
CA LYS A 173 -21.10 -4.91 -7.86
C LYS A 173 -22.27 -5.63 -7.21
N ALA A 174 -22.41 -5.46 -5.91
CA ALA A 174 -23.51 -6.01 -5.14
C ALA A 174 -24.04 -4.98 -4.14
N ALA A 175 -25.30 -5.13 -3.73
CA ALA A 175 -25.87 -4.35 -2.64
C ALA A 175 -25.95 -5.21 -1.38
N LEU A 176 -25.43 -4.72 -0.27
CA LEU A 176 -25.63 -5.31 1.04
C LEU A 176 -27.09 -5.13 1.49
N PRO A 177 -27.65 -6.07 2.27
CA PRO A 177 -29.03 -5.98 2.76
C PRO A 177 -29.26 -4.82 3.73
N ALA A 178 -28.22 -4.38 4.43
CA ALA A 178 -28.24 -3.25 5.35
C ALA A 178 -26.90 -2.49 5.28
N THR A 179 -26.90 -1.24 5.73
CA THR A 179 -25.67 -0.47 5.88
C THR A 179 -24.83 -1.12 6.99
N PRO A 180 -23.60 -1.53 6.71
CA PRO A 180 -22.73 -2.14 7.71
C PRO A 180 -22.24 -1.11 8.72
N GLU A 181 -21.95 -1.57 9.94
CA GLU A 181 -21.32 -0.75 10.98
C GLU A 181 -19.92 -0.30 10.54
N PRO A 182 -19.55 0.98 10.72
CA PRO A 182 -18.34 1.55 10.12
C PRO A 182 -17.03 0.96 10.65
N TYR A 183 -17.03 0.42 11.86
CA TYR A 183 -15.87 -0.22 12.48
C TYR A 183 -15.77 -1.72 12.19
N ARG A 184 -16.80 -2.34 11.61
CA ARG A 184 -16.89 -3.81 11.50
C ARG A 184 -16.24 -4.30 10.20
N SER A 185 -15.21 -5.13 10.33
CA SER A 185 -14.69 -5.93 9.21
C SER A 185 -15.63 -7.08 8.88
N LEU A 186 -16.08 -7.17 7.63
CA LEU A 186 -16.98 -8.21 7.14
C LEU A 186 -16.18 -9.30 6.40
N PRO A 187 -16.37 -10.58 6.73
CA PRO A 187 -15.78 -11.68 5.97
C PRO A 187 -16.29 -11.67 4.53
N LEU A 188 -15.37 -11.70 3.56
CA LEU A 188 -15.66 -11.64 2.14
C LEU A 188 -15.18 -12.92 1.45
N GLN A 189 -16.05 -13.57 0.69
CA GLN A 189 -15.71 -14.77 -0.07
C GLN A 189 -16.23 -14.68 -1.50
N VAL A 190 -15.41 -15.11 -2.46
CA VAL A 190 -15.80 -15.25 -3.87
C VAL A 190 -15.52 -16.67 -4.32
N GLU A 191 -16.47 -17.32 -4.99
CA GLU A 191 -16.22 -18.59 -5.67
C GLU A 191 -15.97 -18.32 -7.16
N ALA A 192 -14.80 -18.74 -7.64
CA ALA A 192 -14.40 -18.61 -9.05
C ALA A 192 -14.13 -20.00 -9.64
N ARG A 193 -14.75 -20.29 -10.79
CA ARG A 193 -14.46 -21.48 -11.59
C ARG A 193 -13.31 -21.17 -12.53
N VAL A 194 -12.21 -21.91 -12.41
CA VAL A 194 -11.03 -21.80 -13.26
C VAL A 194 -10.75 -23.18 -13.85
N GLY A 195 -10.95 -23.32 -15.16
CA GLY A 195 -11.05 -24.64 -15.80
C GLY A 195 -12.20 -25.46 -15.19
N ASN A 196 -11.90 -26.69 -14.76
CA ASN A 196 -12.90 -27.60 -14.18
C ASN A 196 -13.02 -27.51 -12.64
N ARG A 197 -12.22 -26.65 -11.98
CA ARG A 197 -12.18 -26.53 -10.52
C ARG A 197 -12.82 -25.23 -10.06
N VAL A 198 -13.62 -25.31 -8.99
CA VAL A 198 -14.12 -24.13 -8.27
C VAL A 198 -13.16 -23.84 -7.11
N TRP A 199 -12.72 -22.59 -7.05
CA TRP A 199 -11.85 -22.07 -6.00
C TRP A 199 -12.63 -21.08 -5.15
N MET A 200 -12.45 -21.15 -3.83
CA MET A 200 -12.89 -20.09 -2.93
C MET A 200 -11.74 -19.11 -2.76
N LEU A 201 -12.03 -17.82 -2.94
CA LEU A 201 -11.13 -16.69 -2.73
C LEU A 201 -11.57 -15.97 -1.47
N GLY A 202 -10.61 -15.66 -0.60
CA GLY A 202 -10.89 -15.05 0.70
C GLY A 202 -10.40 -13.62 0.83
N GLY A 203 -11.03 -12.87 1.73
CA GLY A 203 -10.56 -11.59 2.24
C GLY A 203 -11.53 -11.02 3.27
N ALA A 204 -11.34 -9.74 3.59
CA ALA A 204 -12.29 -8.96 4.35
C ALA A 204 -12.58 -7.64 3.65
N VAL A 205 -13.73 -7.06 3.96
CA VAL A 205 -14.08 -5.70 3.57
C VAL A 205 -14.61 -4.96 4.77
N ARG A 206 -14.12 -3.74 4.98
CA ARG A 206 -14.58 -2.84 6.05
C ARG A 206 -15.16 -1.58 5.40
N PRO A 207 -16.22 -0.97 5.97
CA PRO A 207 -16.67 0.34 5.51
C PRO A 207 -15.60 1.37 5.88
N LEU A 208 -14.95 1.95 4.87
CA LEU A 208 -13.88 2.93 5.05
C LEU A 208 -14.29 4.23 4.34
N ASN A 209 -13.99 5.36 4.96
CA ASN A 209 -14.01 6.62 4.22
C ASN A 209 -12.88 6.58 3.19
N ARG A 210 -13.22 6.49 1.91
CA ARG A 210 -12.24 6.33 0.83
C ARG A 210 -11.66 7.69 0.48
N VAL A 211 -10.61 8.05 1.20
CA VAL A 211 -9.80 9.23 0.91
C VAL A 211 -8.52 8.79 0.20
N PHE A 212 -8.14 9.52 -0.83
CA PHE A 212 -6.81 9.43 -1.42
C PHE A 212 -5.96 10.53 -0.80
N PRO A 213 -5.18 10.24 0.25
CA PRO A 213 -4.38 11.27 0.89
C PRO A 213 -3.24 11.72 -0.02
N ILE A 214 -2.99 13.03 -0.02
CA ILE A 214 -1.76 13.63 -0.50
C ILE A 214 -1.13 14.28 0.73
N GLY A 215 -0.26 13.53 1.42
CA GLY A 215 0.16 13.89 2.77
C GLY A 215 1.64 14.10 2.97
N ALA A 216 2.00 14.56 4.17
CA ALA A 216 3.37 14.81 4.60
C ALA A 216 3.61 14.32 6.04
N SER A 217 4.87 13.94 6.32
CA SER A 217 5.30 13.46 7.65
C SER A 217 5.40 14.53 8.74
N GLY A 218 5.39 15.82 8.39
CA GLY A 218 5.63 16.91 9.34
C GLY A 218 4.45 17.20 10.29
N ALA A 219 4.69 17.10 11.60
CA ALA A 219 3.71 17.46 12.64
C ALA A 219 3.71 18.96 13.02
N HIS A 220 4.71 19.73 12.58
CA HIS A 220 4.83 21.17 12.89
C HIS A 220 3.65 22.01 12.38
N VAL A 221 2.98 21.56 11.32
CA VAL A 221 1.82 22.23 10.71
C VAL A 221 0.69 22.48 11.71
N TRP A 222 0.58 21.68 12.76
CA TRP A 222 -0.46 21.80 13.77
C TRP A 222 -0.22 22.94 14.76
N HIS A 223 1.00 23.46 14.82
CA HIS A 223 1.39 24.54 15.72
C HIS A 223 1.43 25.91 15.02
N ASN A 224 1.53 25.93 13.70
CA ASN A 224 1.72 27.14 12.90
C ASN A 224 0.72 27.23 11.74
N ASP A 225 -0.23 28.16 11.85
CA ASP A 225 -1.27 28.39 10.82
C ASP A 225 -0.68 28.76 9.45
N ALA A 226 0.46 29.46 9.41
CA ALA A 226 1.11 29.81 8.16
C ALA A 226 1.68 28.58 7.46
N GLU A 227 2.28 27.65 8.21
CA GLU A 227 2.79 26.38 7.66
C GLU A 227 1.65 25.47 7.19
N CYS A 228 0.56 25.39 7.97
CA CYS A 228 -0.64 24.66 7.56
C CYS A 228 -1.21 25.19 6.24
N ARG A 229 -1.39 26.52 6.11
CA ARG A 229 -1.86 27.14 4.86
C ARG A 229 -0.88 26.91 3.71
N ALA A 230 0.42 27.06 3.95
CA ALA A 230 1.44 26.85 2.95
C ALA A 230 1.52 25.38 2.49
N GLY A 231 1.22 24.41 3.36
CA GLY A 231 1.08 23.00 2.99
C GLY A 231 -0.13 22.79 2.06
N ARG A 232 -1.28 23.35 2.42
CA ARG A 232 -2.51 23.29 1.62
C ARG A 232 -2.35 23.91 0.23
N GLU A 233 -1.69 25.06 0.13
CA GLU A 233 -1.39 25.74 -1.14
C GLU A 233 -0.42 24.94 -2.05
N ARG A 234 0.37 24.04 -1.44
CA ARG A 234 1.20 23.05 -2.14
C ARG A 234 0.44 21.77 -2.48
N GLY A 235 -0.85 21.72 -2.19
CA GLY A 235 -1.75 20.63 -2.53
C GLY A 235 -1.73 19.46 -1.56
N LEU A 236 -1.11 19.62 -0.38
CA LEU A 236 -1.20 18.64 0.71
C LEU A 236 -2.55 18.77 1.42
N ASP A 237 -3.14 17.64 1.80
CA ASP A 237 -4.41 17.59 2.53
C ASP A 237 -4.38 16.69 3.76
N THR A 238 -3.23 16.05 4.04
CA THR A 238 -3.11 15.03 5.08
C THR A 238 -1.79 15.20 5.83
N PHE A 239 -1.81 15.24 7.16
CA PHE A 239 -0.58 15.42 7.95
C PHE A 239 -0.52 14.46 9.13
N VAL A 240 0.69 14.02 9.47
CA VAL A 240 0.93 13.19 10.65
C VAL A 240 0.69 14.00 11.92
N TYR A 241 0.07 13.39 12.93
CA TYR A 241 -0.20 14.01 14.23
C TYR A 241 0.34 13.12 15.36
N ASP A 242 1.06 13.69 16.31
CA ASP A 242 1.60 12.94 17.44
C ASP A 242 0.54 12.84 18.54
N ALA A 243 -0.12 11.68 18.62
CA ALA A 243 -1.16 11.46 19.62
C ALA A 243 -0.54 11.24 21.00
N LEU A 244 -1.22 11.74 22.03
CA LEU A 244 -0.83 11.60 23.43
C LEU A 244 -2.07 11.30 24.27
N ASN A 245 -1.90 10.50 25.33
CA ASN A 245 -3.02 10.20 26.24
C ASN A 245 -3.55 11.47 26.92
N GLU A 246 -2.66 12.36 27.34
CA GLU A 246 -3.05 13.63 27.95
C GLU A 246 -3.76 14.56 26.93
N PRO A 247 -4.95 15.07 27.24
CA PRO A 247 -5.71 15.92 26.33
C PRO A 247 -5.09 17.32 26.23
N LEU A 248 -4.37 17.58 25.15
CA LEU A 248 -3.71 18.88 24.91
C LEU A 248 -4.67 19.94 24.37
N ALA A 249 -4.37 21.22 24.63
CA ALA A 249 -5.05 22.33 23.97
C ALA A 249 -4.87 22.28 22.45
N THR A 250 -3.69 21.82 21.98
CA THR A 250 -3.40 21.59 20.56
C THR A 250 -4.36 20.57 19.95
N GLU A 251 -4.67 19.46 20.64
CA GLU A 251 -5.63 18.46 20.15
C GLU A 251 -7.00 19.09 19.87
N ARG A 252 -7.51 19.87 20.84
CA ARG A 252 -8.80 20.55 20.71
C ARG A 252 -8.81 21.55 19.55
N ARG A 253 -7.74 22.33 19.38
CA ARG A 253 -7.61 23.28 18.28
C ARG A 253 -7.51 22.57 16.92
N VAL A 254 -6.70 21.52 16.82
CA VAL A 254 -6.52 20.75 15.58
C VAL A 254 -7.85 20.18 15.09
N PHE A 255 -8.55 19.47 15.96
CA PHE A 255 -9.76 18.75 15.57
C PHE A 255 -11.04 19.58 15.61
N GLY A 256 -11.09 20.63 16.45
CA GLY A 256 -12.23 21.53 16.56
C GLY A 256 -12.22 22.70 15.60
N GLU A 257 -11.04 23.15 15.15
CA GLU A 257 -10.89 24.38 14.36
C GLU A 257 -10.10 24.17 13.07
N ILE A 258 -8.86 23.66 13.15
CA ILE A 258 -7.93 23.63 11.99
C ILE A 258 -8.43 22.67 10.91
N CYS A 259 -8.66 21.39 11.25
CA CYS A 259 -9.08 20.40 10.26
C CYS A 259 -10.42 20.76 9.58
N PRO A 260 -11.48 21.20 10.32
CA PRO A 260 -12.71 21.67 9.69
C PRO A 260 -12.52 22.92 8.82
N ARG A 261 -11.75 23.92 9.28
CA ARG A 261 -11.55 25.20 8.57
C ARG A 261 -10.77 25.03 7.28
N GLU A 262 -9.67 24.28 7.32
CA GLU A 262 -8.76 24.10 6.19
C GLU A 262 -9.15 22.92 5.29
N ASN A 263 -10.12 22.09 5.73
CA ASN A 263 -10.55 20.86 5.06
C ASN A 263 -9.37 19.89 4.83
N ILE A 264 -8.62 19.63 5.91
CA ILE A 264 -7.47 18.71 5.93
C ILE A 264 -7.72 17.56 6.91
N TYR A 265 -6.88 16.54 6.81
CA TYR A 265 -6.94 15.31 7.58
C TYR A 265 -5.70 15.11 8.43
N ALA A 266 -5.89 14.43 9.56
CA ALA A 266 -4.82 13.97 10.43
C ALA A 266 -4.59 12.47 10.28
N LEU A 267 -3.33 12.07 10.46
CA LEU A 267 -2.86 10.69 10.65
C LEU A 267 -2.25 10.56 12.05
N PRO A 268 -3.05 10.33 13.09
CA PRO A 268 -2.55 10.25 14.45
C PRO A 268 -1.71 9.00 14.67
N GLN A 269 -0.51 9.17 15.22
CA GLN A 269 0.34 8.09 15.69
C GLN A 269 -0.14 7.63 17.07
N VAL A 270 -0.89 6.54 17.12
CA VAL A 270 -1.46 6.01 18.37
C VAL A 270 -0.53 5.06 19.10
N GLY A 271 0.68 4.81 18.58
CA GLY A 271 1.76 4.14 19.29
C GLY A 271 1.76 2.61 19.22
N PHE A 272 2.97 2.05 19.18
CA PHE A 272 3.29 0.61 19.19
C PHE A 272 3.78 0.19 20.60
N ALA A 273 3.43 -1.03 21.03
CA ALA A 273 3.67 -1.62 22.36
C ALA A 273 2.99 -0.94 23.56
N ARG A 274 2.81 0.39 23.55
CA ARG A 274 1.94 1.14 24.48
C ARG A 274 1.11 2.12 23.66
N SER A 275 -0.13 1.76 23.40
CA SER A 275 -0.99 2.60 22.58
C SER A 275 -1.65 3.71 23.39
N ASN A 276 -1.88 4.85 22.76
CA ASN A 276 -2.53 6.03 23.31
C ASN A 276 -4.06 5.83 23.38
N ALA A 277 -4.49 4.92 24.26
CA ALA A 277 -5.88 4.50 24.42
C ALA A 277 -6.83 5.67 24.73
N GLU A 278 -6.41 6.62 25.57
CA GLU A 278 -7.28 7.74 25.95
C GLU A 278 -7.52 8.69 24.77
N PHE A 279 -6.49 8.94 23.96
CA PHE A 279 -6.63 9.70 22.71
C PHE A 279 -7.63 9.03 21.77
N LEU A 280 -7.50 7.71 21.65
CA LEU A 280 -8.38 6.92 20.80
C LEU A 280 -9.83 7.00 21.29
N ASP A 281 -10.09 6.85 22.59
CA ASP A 281 -11.44 6.91 23.14
C ASP A 281 -12.11 8.28 22.90
N ARG A 282 -11.33 9.37 22.93
CA ARG A 282 -11.81 10.73 22.60
C ARG A 282 -12.07 10.94 21.11
N ASN A 283 -11.25 10.37 20.22
CA ASN A 283 -11.24 10.72 18.80
C ASN A 283 -11.66 9.58 17.85
N ARG A 284 -12.08 8.42 18.36
CA ARG A 284 -12.41 7.22 17.57
C ARG A 284 -13.48 7.42 16.49
N THR A 285 -14.30 8.46 16.58
CA THR A 285 -15.35 8.81 15.60
C THR A 285 -15.07 10.11 14.83
N ASN A 286 -13.89 10.72 15.00
CA ASN A 286 -13.57 12.00 14.38
C ASN A 286 -13.46 11.88 12.85
N PRO A 287 -14.24 12.63 12.05
CA PRO A 287 -14.26 12.51 10.60
C PRO A 287 -12.98 13.03 9.92
N HIS A 288 -12.17 13.82 10.63
CA HIS A 288 -10.90 14.35 10.12
C HIS A 288 -9.71 13.40 10.36
N ILE A 289 -9.93 12.25 11.00
CA ILE A 289 -8.94 11.17 11.12
C ILE A 289 -9.22 10.15 10.04
N ILE A 290 -8.30 9.99 9.09
CA ILE A 290 -8.46 9.06 7.97
C ILE A 290 -7.76 7.72 8.19
N ALA A 291 -6.85 7.63 9.17
CA ALA A 291 -6.31 6.39 9.70
C ALA A 291 -5.64 6.63 11.07
N PHE A 292 -5.70 5.64 11.96
CA PHE A 292 -4.89 5.59 13.17
C PHE A 292 -3.61 4.80 12.89
N MET A 293 -2.46 5.47 12.90
CA MET A 293 -1.17 4.86 12.59
C MET A 293 -0.62 4.14 13.83
N LEU A 294 -0.36 2.83 13.73
CA LEU A 294 0.30 2.07 14.80
C LEU A 294 1.69 2.62 15.10
N ASN A 295 2.42 2.99 14.05
CA ASN A 295 3.53 3.92 14.12
C ASN A 295 3.73 4.61 12.76
N ASN A 296 4.58 5.63 12.73
CA ASN A 296 5.11 6.22 11.50
C ASN A 296 6.53 5.71 11.16
N ALA A 297 7.35 5.43 12.19
CA ALA A 297 8.72 4.92 12.02
C ALA A 297 8.72 3.43 11.67
N GLN A 298 9.21 3.03 10.49
CA GLN A 298 9.27 1.63 10.06
C GLN A 298 9.75 0.68 11.18
N GLU A 299 9.26 -0.56 11.21
CA GLU A 299 9.63 -1.57 12.21
C GLU A 299 11.14 -1.81 12.32
N ALA A 300 11.89 -1.47 11.26
CA ALA A 300 13.35 -1.43 11.19
C ALA A 300 14.00 -0.53 12.26
N HIS A 301 13.32 0.55 12.67
CA HIS A 301 13.84 1.58 13.59
C HIS A 301 13.36 1.39 15.03
N LEU A 302 12.74 0.25 15.35
CA LEU A 302 12.31 -0.02 16.72
C LEU A 302 13.51 -0.17 17.67
N PRO A 303 13.40 0.30 18.93
CA PRO A 303 14.45 0.14 19.92
C PRO A 303 14.93 -1.31 20.07
N GLU A 304 16.22 -1.49 20.40
CA GLU A 304 16.87 -2.81 20.50
C GLU A 304 16.14 -3.79 21.43
N LEU A 305 15.43 -3.28 22.43
CA LEU A 305 14.61 -4.08 23.36
C LEU A 305 13.52 -4.92 22.66
N TYR A 306 13.14 -4.57 21.43
CA TYR A 306 12.16 -5.29 20.61
C TYR A 306 12.79 -6.23 19.58
N ARG A 307 14.11 -6.21 19.37
CA ARG A 307 14.80 -6.96 18.29
C ARG A 307 14.57 -8.47 18.36
N ASN A 308 14.44 -9.02 19.58
CA ASN A 308 14.20 -10.45 19.81
C ASN A 308 12.73 -10.80 20.10
N ARG A 309 11.81 -9.85 19.90
CA ARG A 309 10.37 -10.07 20.12
C ARG A 309 9.69 -10.48 18.81
N PRO A 310 8.59 -11.26 18.88
CA PRO A 310 7.78 -11.54 17.71
C PRO A 310 6.99 -10.30 17.29
N LEU A 311 7.64 -9.40 16.54
CA LEU A 311 7.10 -8.09 16.15
C LEU A 311 5.70 -8.18 15.51
N PRO A 312 5.43 -9.07 14.53
CA PRO A 312 4.10 -9.16 13.92
C PRO A 312 2.98 -9.40 14.95
N ALA A 313 3.20 -10.28 15.93
CA ALA A 313 2.23 -10.53 16.99
C ALA A 313 2.00 -9.31 17.89
N LEU A 314 3.03 -8.50 18.16
CA LEU A 314 2.88 -7.27 18.93
C LEU A 314 2.06 -6.22 18.17
N TYR A 315 2.28 -6.08 16.86
CA TYR A 315 1.48 -5.18 16.02
C TYR A 315 0.03 -5.66 15.94
N GLU A 316 -0.22 -6.96 15.82
CA GLU A 316 -1.58 -7.50 15.83
C GLU A 316 -2.30 -7.21 17.15
N ARG A 317 -1.63 -7.31 18.30
CA ARG A 317 -2.22 -6.95 19.60
C ARG A 317 -2.56 -5.46 19.67
N ALA A 318 -1.67 -4.59 19.18
CA ALA A 318 -1.93 -3.15 19.12
C ALA A 318 -3.11 -2.83 18.19
N ALA A 319 -3.18 -3.48 17.03
CA ALA A 319 -4.29 -3.35 16.10
C ALA A 319 -5.61 -3.86 16.71
N LYS A 320 -5.59 -4.99 17.42
CA LYS A 320 -6.76 -5.53 18.14
C LYS A 320 -7.32 -4.52 19.14
N MET A 321 -6.46 -3.83 19.90
CA MET A 321 -6.90 -2.80 20.84
C MET A 321 -7.73 -1.69 20.16
N ILE A 322 -7.36 -1.27 18.94
CA ILE A 322 -8.10 -0.27 18.17
C ILE A 322 -9.45 -0.82 17.70
N ARG A 323 -9.47 -2.07 17.21
CA ARG A 323 -10.71 -2.76 16.79
C ARG A 323 -11.70 -2.94 17.92
N ASP A 324 -11.21 -3.36 19.10
CA ASP A 324 -12.04 -3.59 20.28
C ASP A 324 -12.71 -2.30 20.78
N ARG A 325 -12.11 -1.14 20.50
CA ARG A 325 -12.70 0.20 20.76
C ARG A 325 -13.66 0.68 19.69
N GLN A 326 -13.91 -0.13 18.65
CA GLN A 326 -14.83 0.18 17.57
C GLN A 326 -14.52 1.51 16.88
N ALA A 327 -13.23 1.82 16.74
CA ALA A 327 -12.81 3.05 16.07
C ALA A 327 -13.28 3.06 14.62
N VAL A 328 -13.83 4.18 14.14
CA VAL A 328 -14.40 4.32 12.78
C VAL A 328 -13.31 4.39 11.74
N ALA A 329 -12.25 5.17 12.00
CA ALA A 329 -11.12 5.27 11.08
C ALA A 329 -10.35 3.93 10.99
N PRO A 330 -9.79 3.60 9.80
CA PRO A 330 -8.98 2.41 9.61
C PRO A 330 -7.70 2.45 10.45
N ILE A 331 -7.11 1.27 10.63
CA ILE A 331 -5.76 1.12 11.18
C ILE A 331 -4.76 1.24 10.05
N GLY A 332 -3.78 2.14 10.21
CA GLY A 332 -2.64 2.31 9.31
C GLY A 332 -1.34 1.77 9.92
N MET A 333 -0.43 1.29 9.09
CA MET A 333 0.91 0.89 9.52
C MET A 333 1.93 1.12 8.40
N ASN A 334 3.06 1.76 8.71
CA ASN A 334 4.19 1.87 7.81
C ASN A 334 5.16 0.70 8.00
N ILE A 335 5.55 0.03 6.91
CA ILE A 335 6.49 -1.09 6.91
C ILE A 335 7.81 -0.66 6.25
N GLY A 336 8.96 -1.16 6.74
CA GLY A 336 10.29 -0.87 6.18
C GLY A 336 10.91 -2.00 5.38
N HIS A 337 10.70 -3.26 5.77
CA HIS A 337 11.36 -4.40 5.14
C HIS A 337 10.49 -5.11 4.11
N SER A 338 10.91 -5.16 2.85
CA SER A 338 10.12 -5.79 1.80
C SER A 338 10.04 -7.32 1.95
N HIS A 339 11.11 -7.95 2.46
CA HIS A 339 11.15 -9.41 2.69
C HIS A 339 10.18 -9.88 3.80
N ARG A 340 9.68 -8.95 4.63
CA ARG A 340 8.74 -9.25 5.72
C ARG A 340 7.31 -8.80 5.44
N LEU A 341 7.02 -8.27 4.25
CA LEU A 341 5.68 -7.78 3.90
C LEU A 341 4.59 -8.81 4.18
N GLY A 342 4.83 -10.09 3.87
CA GLY A 342 3.88 -11.18 4.15
C GLY A 342 3.53 -11.35 5.64
N GLU A 343 4.43 -10.98 6.55
CA GLU A 343 4.18 -11.07 8.00
C GLU A 343 3.29 -9.93 8.51
N PHE A 344 3.31 -8.75 7.85
CA PHE A 344 2.72 -7.53 8.39
C PHE A 344 1.56 -6.97 7.56
N ALA A 345 1.52 -7.17 6.25
CA ALA A 345 0.65 -6.43 5.33
C ALA A 345 -0.86 -6.65 5.55
N GLU A 346 -1.25 -7.74 6.21
CA GLU A 346 -2.65 -8.05 6.55
C GLU A 346 -3.02 -7.65 8.00
N ILE A 347 -2.07 -7.12 8.77
CA ILE A 347 -2.32 -6.60 10.12
C ILE A 347 -3.15 -5.32 10.07
N PRO A 348 -2.78 -4.24 9.35
CA PRO A 348 -3.56 -3.01 9.29
C PRO A 348 -4.77 -3.13 8.34
N ASP A 349 -5.64 -2.12 8.33
CA ASP A 349 -6.66 -1.95 7.28
C ASP A 349 -6.07 -1.25 6.04
N ILE A 350 -5.02 -0.42 6.24
CA ILE A 350 -4.25 0.27 5.20
C ILE A 350 -2.77 0.09 5.51
N VAL A 351 -2.05 -0.59 4.61
CA VAL A 351 -0.60 -0.70 4.73
C VAL A 351 0.08 0.45 4.01
N CYS A 352 1.13 0.99 4.62
CA CYS A 352 2.04 1.96 4.03
C CYS A 352 3.42 1.33 3.91
N TYR A 353 4.19 1.73 2.92
CA TYR A 353 5.56 1.25 2.75
C TYR A 353 6.44 2.36 2.19
N GLY A 354 7.61 2.53 2.81
CA GLY A 354 8.65 3.44 2.34
C GLY A 354 9.42 2.87 1.16
N ALA A 355 8.81 2.76 -0.02
CA ALA A 355 9.50 2.38 -1.27
C ALA A 355 9.99 3.64 -2.00
N GLY A 356 10.97 4.36 -1.47
CA GLY A 356 11.63 5.42 -2.25
C GLY A 356 13.08 5.13 -2.56
N TYR A 357 13.71 6.06 -3.26
CA TYR A 357 15.06 5.98 -3.78
C TYR A 357 16.17 5.82 -2.71
N ALA A 358 15.85 6.05 -1.43
CA ALA A 358 16.71 5.81 -0.28
C ALA A 358 15.96 4.93 0.73
N THR A 359 15.56 3.72 0.30
CA THR A 359 14.94 2.77 1.24
C THR A 359 15.96 2.32 2.26
N GLU A 360 15.68 2.53 3.54
CA GLU A 360 16.28 1.72 4.59
C GLU A 360 15.40 0.47 4.82
N PRO A 361 15.98 -0.74 4.85
CA PRO A 361 17.37 -1.04 4.55
C PRO A 361 17.63 -1.04 3.03
N MET A 362 18.80 -0.53 2.67
CA MET A 362 19.33 -0.65 1.32
C MET A 362 19.52 -2.14 1.00
N PRO A 363 19.11 -2.63 -0.18
CA PRO A 363 19.42 -3.99 -0.60
C PRO A 363 20.92 -4.26 -0.56
N ALA A 364 21.32 -5.52 -0.37
CA ALA A 364 22.73 -5.87 -0.16
C ALA A 364 23.62 -5.51 -1.37
N SER A 365 23.02 -5.39 -2.55
CA SER A 365 23.66 -5.02 -3.82
C SER A 365 23.62 -3.52 -4.13
N ALA A 366 23.00 -2.70 -3.27
CA ALA A 366 22.97 -1.25 -3.46
C ALA A 366 24.37 -0.68 -3.21
N ASP A 367 24.80 0.24 -4.07
CA ASP A 367 25.97 1.06 -3.76
C ASP A 367 25.51 2.27 -2.92
N PRO A 368 25.84 2.32 -1.62
CA PRO A 368 25.39 3.40 -0.74
C PRO A 368 25.89 4.77 -1.18
N SER A 369 26.94 4.86 -2.01
CA SER A 369 27.44 6.14 -2.52
C SER A 369 26.55 6.76 -3.63
N TRP A 370 25.64 5.97 -4.23
CA TRP A 370 24.84 6.40 -5.39
C TRP A 370 23.35 6.15 -5.24
N GLY A 371 22.88 5.83 -4.03
CA GLY A 371 21.49 5.47 -3.71
C GLY A 371 20.95 4.24 -4.46
N VAL A 372 19.62 4.12 -4.52
CA VAL A 372 18.94 2.87 -4.90
C VAL A 372 18.47 2.87 -6.34
N ARG A 373 18.60 1.73 -7.03
CA ARG A 373 17.98 1.51 -8.35
C ARG A 373 16.47 1.83 -8.34
N LEU A 374 16.02 2.71 -9.23
CA LEU A 374 14.62 3.14 -9.32
C LEU A 374 13.68 1.96 -9.61
N GLU A 375 14.14 0.92 -10.31
CA GLU A 375 13.34 -0.26 -10.60
C GLU A 375 12.88 -1.00 -9.32
N TRP A 376 13.61 -0.84 -8.21
CA TRP A 376 13.22 -1.43 -6.94
C TRP A 376 11.99 -0.76 -6.33
N VAL A 377 11.73 0.52 -6.60
CA VAL A 377 10.46 1.16 -6.20
C VAL A 377 9.27 0.41 -6.81
N ALA A 378 9.37 0.04 -8.10
CA ALA A 378 8.33 -0.73 -8.79
C ALA A 378 8.19 -2.13 -8.18
N ALA A 379 9.32 -2.82 -7.95
CA ALA A 379 9.35 -4.15 -7.39
C ALA A 379 8.76 -4.18 -5.97
N HIS A 380 9.18 -3.28 -5.09
CA HIS A 380 8.66 -3.22 -3.72
C HIS A 380 7.17 -2.87 -3.69
N THR A 381 6.74 -1.90 -4.50
CA THR A 381 5.31 -1.55 -4.57
C THR A 381 4.47 -2.73 -5.07
N GLN A 382 4.96 -3.47 -6.07
CA GLN A 382 4.28 -4.68 -6.53
C GLN A 382 4.21 -5.77 -5.43
N ALA A 383 5.31 -6.00 -4.70
CA ALA A 383 5.33 -6.98 -3.61
C ALA A 383 4.38 -6.59 -2.47
N LEU A 384 4.34 -5.30 -2.12
CA LEU A 384 3.39 -4.74 -1.15
C LEU A 384 1.96 -4.96 -1.59
N ARG A 385 1.63 -4.58 -2.83
CA ARG A 385 0.31 -4.77 -3.40
C ARG A 385 -0.12 -6.23 -3.29
N LEU A 386 0.71 -7.15 -3.77
CA LEU A 386 0.41 -8.58 -3.74
C LEU A 386 0.23 -9.14 -2.33
N SER A 387 0.98 -8.60 -1.36
CA SER A 387 0.93 -9.02 0.05
C SER A 387 -0.28 -8.47 0.81
N CYS A 388 -0.82 -7.30 0.41
CA CYS A 388 -1.89 -6.63 1.15
C CYS A 388 -3.29 -6.82 0.58
N GLU A 389 -3.43 -7.34 -0.64
CA GLU A 389 -4.74 -7.58 -1.28
C GLU A 389 -5.74 -8.27 -0.32
N PRO A 390 -7.05 -8.05 -0.39
CA PRO A 390 -7.74 -7.01 -1.15
C PRO A 390 -7.65 -5.62 -0.49
N LEU A 391 -6.86 -5.45 0.56
CA LEU A 391 -6.76 -4.21 1.31
C LEU A 391 -6.02 -3.14 0.47
N PRO A 392 -6.41 -1.86 0.59
CA PRO A 392 -5.68 -0.78 -0.05
C PRO A 392 -4.32 -0.57 0.61
N PHE A 393 -3.43 0.08 -0.12
CA PHE A 393 -2.15 0.54 0.40
C PHE A 393 -1.90 1.99 -0.01
N TRP A 394 -1.09 2.68 0.80
CA TRP A 394 -0.54 3.98 0.48
C TRP A 394 0.96 3.86 0.26
N ALA A 395 1.49 4.69 -0.63
CA ALA A 395 2.92 4.77 -0.80
C ALA A 395 3.50 5.84 0.12
N TRP A 396 4.63 5.54 0.76
CA TRP A 396 5.44 6.55 1.43
C TRP A 396 6.65 6.86 0.55
N ALA A 397 6.61 8.02 -0.11
CA ALA A 397 7.60 8.43 -1.09
C ALA A 397 8.62 9.39 -0.47
N TRP A 398 9.85 9.33 -0.96
CA TRP A 398 10.91 10.23 -0.51
C TRP A 398 10.76 11.58 -1.20
N GLY A 399 10.66 12.64 -0.41
CA GLY A 399 10.51 14.02 -0.87
C GLY A 399 11.69 14.90 -0.48
N ALA A 400 11.40 16.18 -0.20
CA ALA A 400 12.39 17.15 0.25
C ALA A 400 12.72 16.93 1.74
N HIS A 401 13.78 16.18 2.02
CA HIS A 401 14.22 15.77 3.34
C HIS A 401 15.76 15.87 3.46
N PRO A 402 16.33 16.34 4.60
CA PRO A 402 17.77 16.64 4.69
C PRO A 402 18.67 15.41 4.89
N GLN A 403 18.09 14.21 4.93
CA GLN A 403 18.82 12.96 5.16
C GLN A 403 18.98 12.17 3.85
N ASP A 404 19.56 12.76 2.82
CA ASP A 404 20.02 12.03 1.63
C ASP A 404 21.50 11.66 1.81
N GLU A 405 21.82 10.38 1.66
CA GLU A 405 23.18 9.83 1.83
C GLU A 405 24.16 10.38 0.78
N ARG A 406 23.67 10.95 -0.33
CA ARG A 406 24.48 11.49 -1.43
C ARG A 406 24.97 12.92 -1.23
N ALA A 407 24.77 13.55 -0.08
CA ALA A 407 25.17 14.94 0.11
C ALA A 407 26.67 15.15 -0.17
N TRP A 408 27.48 14.09 -0.08
CA TRP A 408 28.88 14.07 -0.47
C TRP A 408 29.27 12.70 -1.05
N VAL A 409 29.79 12.68 -2.28
CA VAL A 409 30.14 11.44 -3.01
C VAL A 409 31.49 11.63 -3.69
N ASP A 410 32.37 10.64 -3.59
CA ASP A 410 33.70 10.62 -4.22
C ASP A 410 34.54 11.89 -4.02
N GLY A 411 34.48 12.45 -2.81
CA GLY A 411 35.26 13.64 -2.46
C GLY A 411 34.70 14.96 -2.98
N ALA A 412 33.50 14.96 -3.57
CA ALA A 412 32.82 16.15 -4.08
C ALA A 412 31.42 16.32 -3.48
N LEU A 413 30.90 17.55 -3.56
CA LEU A 413 29.52 17.85 -3.22
C LEU A 413 28.59 17.06 -4.15
N GLY A 414 27.69 16.28 -3.56
CA GLY A 414 26.66 15.54 -4.28
C GLY A 414 25.29 16.20 -4.12
N ARG A 415 24.24 15.40 -3.92
CA ARG A 415 22.86 15.86 -3.78
C ARG A 415 22.31 15.60 -2.38
N ALA A 416 21.59 16.59 -1.82
CA ALA A 416 21.01 16.55 -0.47
C ALA A 416 19.56 16.05 -0.41
N CYS A 417 18.92 15.91 -1.58
CA CYS A 417 17.55 15.44 -1.76
C CYS A 417 17.43 14.74 -3.12
N PRO A 418 16.40 13.91 -3.32
CA PRO A 418 16.05 13.44 -4.66
C PRO A 418 15.94 14.57 -5.69
N THR A 419 16.36 14.32 -6.93
CA THR A 419 16.10 15.27 -8.03
C THR A 419 14.61 15.35 -8.34
N PRO A 420 14.14 16.44 -9.00
CA PRO A 420 12.79 16.47 -9.53
C PRO A 420 12.41 15.24 -10.36
N GLU A 421 13.33 14.75 -11.21
CA GLU A 421 13.15 13.54 -12.04
C GLU A 421 12.96 12.29 -11.16
N GLU A 422 13.79 12.12 -10.13
CA GLU A 422 13.71 11.00 -9.18
C GLU A 422 12.37 11.00 -8.44
N ILE A 423 11.87 12.19 -8.04
CA ILE A 423 10.55 12.37 -7.42
C ILE A 423 9.42 11.98 -8.38
N ARG A 424 9.48 12.38 -9.65
CA ARG A 424 8.48 11.94 -10.66
C ARG A 424 8.47 10.44 -10.83
N VAL A 425 9.64 9.85 -11.08
CA VAL A 425 9.75 8.44 -11.42
C VAL A 425 9.28 7.56 -10.28
N GLN A 426 9.71 7.81 -9.03
CA GLN A 426 9.26 7.01 -7.89
C GLN A 426 7.73 7.06 -7.72
N LEU A 427 7.13 8.25 -7.88
CA LEU A 427 5.68 8.43 -7.75
C LEU A 427 4.93 7.65 -8.84
N TRP A 428 5.39 7.72 -10.09
CA TRP A 428 4.79 6.98 -11.20
C TRP A 428 4.84 5.48 -10.97
N LEU A 429 5.98 4.95 -10.53
CA LEU A 429 6.14 3.54 -10.22
C LEU A 429 5.20 3.10 -9.10
N GLN A 430 5.00 3.92 -8.07
CA GLN A 430 4.08 3.60 -6.99
C GLN A 430 2.60 3.62 -7.42
N LEU A 431 2.18 4.70 -8.09
CA LEU A 431 0.80 4.88 -8.54
C LEU A 431 0.39 3.82 -9.57
N SER A 432 1.27 3.50 -10.50
CA SER A 432 1.02 2.52 -11.56
C SER A 432 0.79 1.08 -11.07
N ARG A 433 1.10 0.78 -9.80
CA ARG A 433 0.81 -0.49 -9.12
C ARG A 433 -0.46 -0.44 -8.26
N GLY A 434 -1.21 0.67 -8.34
CA GLY A 434 -2.52 0.82 -7.72
C GLY A 434 -2.50 1.42 -6.30
N ALA A 435 -1.48 2.20 -5.96
CA ALA A 435 -1.44 2.94 -4.70
C ALA A 435 -2.69 3.84 -4.56
N LYS A 436 -3.27 3.89 -3.36
CA LYS A 436 -4.53 4.58 -3.06
C LYS A 436 -4.31 5.88 -2.26
N GLY A 437 -3.09 6.38 -2.27
CA GLY A 437 -2.63 7.52 -1.49
C GLY A 437 -1.12 7.64 -1.54
N VAL A 438 -0.62 8.86 -1.33
CA VAL A 438 0.81 9.17 -1.32
C VAL A 438 1.11 10.04 -0.11
N LEU A 439 2.08 9.61 0.68
CA LEU A 439 2.60 10.33 1.84
C LEU A 439 4.07 10.66 1.57
N TRP A 440 4.44 11.92 1.67
CA TRP A 440 5.80 12.37 1.43
C TRP A 440 6.60 12.40 2.73
N HIS A 441 7.77 11.77 2.74
CA HIS A 441 8.82 12.09 3.70
C HIS A 441 9.37 13.48 3.34
N THR A 442 8.86 14.51 4.02
CA THR A 442 9.28 15.89 3.76
C THR A 442 9.30 16.71 5.05
N GLU A 443 10.41 17.41 5.26
CA GLU A 443 10.65 18.33 6.38
C GLU A 443 11.38 19.60 5.91
N PHE A 444 11.21 19.99 4.65
CA PHE A 444 11.96 21.10 4.10
C PHE A 444 11.51 22.44 4.70
N ASN A 445 12.34 22.96 5.59
CA ASN A 445 12.41 24.36 5.97
C ASN A 445 13.83 24.83 5.65
N ALA A 446 13.97 25.87 4.81
CA ALA A 446 15.27 26.32 4.33
C ALA A 446 16.25 26.70 5.46
N GLU A 447 15.76 27.28 6.55
CA GLU A 447 16.58 27.63 7.71
C GLU A 447 17.02 26.37 8.48
N ALA A 448 16.10 25.42 8.70
CA ALA A 448 16.42 24.16 9.34
C ALA A 448 17.43 23.34 8.51
N PHE A 449 17.25 23.30 7.18
CA PHE A 449 18.17 22.67 6.23
C PHE A 449 19.57 23.28 6.28
N ARG A 450 19.63 24.61 6.23
CA ARG A 450 20.89 25.35 6.33
C ARG A 450 21.61 25.02 7.63
N ARG A 451 20.90 25.07 8.76
CA ARG A 451 21.45 24.71 10.07
C ARG A 451 21.96 23.27 10.09
N HIS A 452 21.19 22.32 9.57
CA HIS A 452 21.57 20.90 9.50
C HIS A 452 22.92 20.70 8.80
N TYR A 453 23.11 21.29 7.61
CA TYR A 453 24.35 21.13 6.84
C TYR A 453 25.50 22.03 7.33
N LEU A 454 25.23 23.16 8.00
CA LEU A 454 26.27 23.94 8.69
C LEU A 454 26.83 23.19 9.89
N GLU A 455 25.98 22.50 10.66
CA GLU A 455 26.45 21.63 11.76
C GLU A 455 27.26 20.43 11.23
N ALA A 456 26.97 20.00 9.99
CA ALA A 456 27.70 18.98 9.24
C ALA A 456 27.93 17.67 10.05
N LYS A 457 26.97 17.30 10.91
CA LYS A 457 27.05 16.10 11.76
C LYS A 457 27.15 14.81 10.94
N HIS A 458 26.45 14.76 9.80
CA HIS A 458 26.35 13.59 8.94
C HIS A 458 27.18 13.71 7.66
N VAL A 459 27.82 14.86 7.43
CA VAL A 459 28.68 15.10 6.26
C VAL A 459 30.00 15.74 6.73
N PRO A 460 30.92 14.96 7.35
CA PRO A 460 32.14 15.49 7.94
C PRO A 460 33.01 16.27 6.94
N ALA A 461 32.94 15.94 5.65
CA ALA A 461 33.66 16.64 4.59
C ALA A 461 33.28 18.14 4.49
N LEU A 462 32.07 18.54 4.87
CA LEU A 462 31.70 19.97 4.92
C LEU A 462 32.44 20.72 6.03
N ARG A 463 32.87 20.05 7.11
CA ARG A 463 33.55 20.70 8.25
C ARG A 463 34.97 21.13 7.94
N ILE A 464 35.62 20.44 7.00
CA ILE A 464 37.01 20.70 6.63
C ILE A 464 37.14 21.79 5.55
N LEU A 465 36.02 22.21 4.93
CA LEU A 465 36.02 23.29 3.95
C LEU A 465 36.24 24.65 4.64
N PRO A 466 36.94 25.59 3.97
CA PRO A 466 36.96 27.00 4.38
C PRO A 466 35.54 27.54 4.58
N GLU A 467 35.37 28.48 5.52
CA GLU A 467 34.05 28.95 5.93
C GLU A 467 33.19 29.47 4.76
N ALA A 468 33.79 30.23 3.83
CA ALA A 468 33.11 30.75 2.65
C ALA A 468 32.67 29.64 1.68
N GLU A 469 33.53 28.64 1.44
CA GLU A 469 33.22 27.50 0.57
C GLU A 469 32.14 26.61 1.19
N ARG A 470 32.22 26.39 2.51
CA ARG A 470 31.18 25.68 3.26
C ARG A 470 29.83 26.39 3.16
N ALA A 471 29.80 27.71 3.33
CA ALA A 471 28.57 28.49 3.22
C ALA A 471 27.96 28.37 1.81
N GLN A 472 28.77 28.47 0.76
CA GLN A 472 28.32 28.28 -0.62
C GLN A 472 27.78 26.87 -0.87
N ALA A 473 28.49 25.83 -0.42
CA ALA A 473 28.06 24.45 -0.55
C ALA A 473 26.72 24.22 0.17
N VAL A 474 26.55 24.75 1.39
CA VAL A 474 25.29 24.65 2.14
C VAL A 474 24.14 25.33 1.39
N GLU A 475 24.33 26.52 0.81
CA GLU A 475 23.26 27.15 0.03
C GLU A 475 22.89 26.33 -1.22
N GLN A 476 23.86 25.67 -1.85
CA GLN A 476 23.57 24.74 -2.94
C GLN A 476 22.72 23.55 -2.46
N LEU A 477 23.00 22.99 -1.28
CA LEU A 477 22.18 21.93 -0.69
C LEU A 477 20.77 22.41 -0.31
N VAL A 478 20.64 23.65 0.16
CA VAL A 478 19.33 24.30 0.39
C VAL A 478 18.57 24.44 -0.92
N GLN A 479 19.25 24.81 -2.02
CA GLN A 479 18.65 24.91 -3.34
C GLN A 479 18.12 23.55 -3.83
N HIS A 480 18.86 22.45 -3.61
CA HIS A 480 18.36 21.10 -3.91
C HIS A 480 17.03 20.79 -3.21
N GLY A 481 16.89 21.19 -1.94
CA GLY A 481 15.65 21.02 -1.19
C GLY A 481 14.50 21.89 -1.71
N ARG A 482 14.77 23.11 -2.21
CA ARG A 482 13.77 23.96 -2.88
C ARG A 482 13.25 23.32 -4.16
N GLU A 483 14.15 22.85 -5.02
CA GLU A 483 13.80 22.14 -6.26
C GLU A 483 12.92 20.92 -5.99
N ALA A 484 13.29 20.11 -5.00
CA ALA A 484 12.51 18.96 -4.59
C ALA A 484 11.10 19.36 -4.13
N LEU A 485 10.98 20.40 -3.28
CA LEU A 485 9.69 20.86 -2.79
C LEU A 485 8.79 21.47 -3.87
N GLU A 486 9.37 22.18 -4.84
CA GLU A 486 8.67 22.71 -6.00
C GLU A 486 8.10 21.59 -6.87
N GLU A 487 8.90 20.54 -7.08
CA GLU A 487 8.45 19.38 -7.84
C GLU A 487 7.31 18.63 -7.14
N LEU A 488 7.43 18.40 -5.83
CA LEU A 488 6.36 17.82 -5.02
C LEU A 488 5.06 18.63 -5.16
N THR A 489 5.17 19.95 -5.11
CA THR A 489 4.01 20.85 -5.26
C THR A 489 3.34 20.69 -6.62
N ARG A 490 4.15 20.61 -7.70
CA ARG A 490 3.65 20.39 -9.06
C ARG A 490 2.93 19.05 -9.18
N LEU A 491 3.52 18.00 -8.64
CA LEU A 491 2.95 16.64 -8.64
C LEU A 491 1.68 16.51 -7.81
N ASN A 492 1.63 17.14 -6.63
CA ASN A 492 0.42 17.17 -5.81
C ASN A 492 -0.76 17.80 -6.57
N ARG A 493 -0.52 18.93 -7.25
CA ARG A 493 -1.53 19.61 -8.08
C ARG A 493 -1.97 18.75 -9.26
N PHE A 494 -1.05 18.03 -9.89
CA PHE A 494 -1.37 17.06 -10.95
C PHE A 494 -2.28 15.93 -10.45
N LEU A 495 -2.05 15.42 -9.23
CA LEU A 495 -2.83 14.31 -8.66
C LEU A 495 -4.22 14.70 -8.17
N GLN A 496 -4.40 15.92 -7.68
CA GLN A 496 -5.68 16.40 -7.11
C GLN A 496 -6.91 16.08 -7.98
N PRO A 497 -6.94 16.38 -9.29
CA PRO A 497 -8.11 16.06 -10.13
C PRO A 497 -8.24 14.56 -10.46
N LEU A 498 -7.18 13.76 -10.28
CA LEU A 498 -7.15 12.34 -10.67
C LEU A 498 -7.57 11.41 -9.52
N ARG A 499 -7.37 11.85 -8.27
CA ARG A 499 -7.41 11.01 -7.06
C ARG A 499 -8.68 10.15 -6.91
N ASN A 500 -9.85 10.73 -7.16
CA ASN A 500 -11.13 10.04 -7.02
C ASN A 500 -11.27 8.88 -8.01
N THR A 501 -10.77 9.08 -9.23
CA THR A 501 -10.78 8.05 -10.26
C THR A 501 -9.75 6.97 -9.96
N LEU A 502 -8.53 7.35 -9.55
CA LEU A 502 -7.48 6.40 -9.17
C LEU A 502 -7.90 5.49 -8.01
N LEU A 503 -8.68 6.00 -7.05
CA LEU A 503 -9.27 5.17 -5.99
C LEU A 503 -10.07 4.00 -6.60
N GLN A 504 -10.76 4.20 -7.71
CA GLN A 504 -11.64 3.20 -8.34
C GLN A 504 -10.95 2.32 -9.38
N MET A 505 -9.64 2.51 -9.62
CA MET A 505 -8.89 1.75 -10.61
C MET A 505 -7.99 0.70 -9.96
N GLU A 506 -7.92 -0.50 -10.52
CA GLU A 506 -7.05 -1.56 -10.02
C GLU A 506 -5.97 -1.94 -11.04
N TRP A 507 -4.83 -2.38 -10.52
CA TRP A 507 -3.69 -2.77 -11.34
C TRP A 507 -3.97 -4.07 -12.11
N ARG A 508 -3.79 -4.01 -13.43
CA ARG A 508 -3.80 -5.16 -14.34
C ARG A 508 -2.34 -5.51 -14.71
N PRO A 509 -1.76 -6.57 -14.11
CA PRO A 509 -0.46 -7.04 -14.55
C PRO A 509 -0.51 -7.49 -16.00
N ASN A 510 0.60 -7.32 -16.72
CA ASN A 510 0.76 -7.69 -18.14
C ASN A 510 -0.27 -7.03 -19.08
N GLY A 511 -0.89 -5.93 -18.65
CA GLY A 511 -1.88 -5.19 -19.44
C GLY A 511 -1.27 -4.30 -20.53
N VAL A 512 0.05 -4.09 -20.52
CA VAL A 512 0.78 -3.27 -21.49
C VAL A 512 2.02 -4.00 -21.95
N ARG A 513 2.28 -3.95 -23.25
CA ARG A 513 3.49 -4.48 -23.87
C ARG A 513 4.17 -3.38 -24.67
N VAL A 514 5.44 -3.09 -24.37
CA VAL A 514 6.26 -2.18 -25.16
C VAL A 514 6.66 -2.88 -26.45
N LEU A 515 6.35 -2.27 -27.60
CA LEU A 515 6.68 -2.78 -28.93
C LEU A 515 7.96 -2.15 -29.46
N SER A 516 8.09 -0.83 -29.31
CA SER A 516 9.29 -0.07 -29.69
C SER A 516 9.48 1.12 -28.75
N ALA A 517 10.74 1.54 -28.63
CA ALA A 517 11.24 2.74 -27.97
C ALA A 517 12.74 2.84 -28.28
N SER A 518 13.41 3.95 -27.93
CA SER A 518 14.87 4.05 -28.04
C SER A 518 15.60 2.96 -27.25
N ASN A 519 15.09 2.58 -26.06
CA ASN A 519 15.57 1.45 -25.28
C ASN A 519 14.39 0.72 -24.61
N PRO A 520 13.71 -0.21 -25.32
CA PRO A 520 12.45 -0.81 -24.87
C PRO A 520 12.54 -1.58 -23.55
N GLN A 521 13.70 -2.17 -23.25
CA GLN A 521 13.93 -2.93 -22.01
C GLN A 521 14.05 -2.03 -20.78
N ARG A 522 14.31 -0.74 -20.99
CA ARG A 522 14.40 0.30 -19.97
C ARG A 522 13.16 1.19 -19.91
N LEU A 523 12.02 0.71 -20.42
CA LEU A 523 10.74 1.38 -20.32
C LEU A 523 9.76 0.49 -19.54
N ASP A 524 9.42 0.92 -18.33
CA ASP A 524 8.36 0.27 -17.56
C ASP A 524 6.98 0.75 -18.03
N ALA A 525 6.06 -0.19 -18.18
CA ALA A 525 4.71 0.07 -18.65
C ALA A 525 3.68 -0.70 -17.83
N ALA A 526 2.71 0.00 -17.24
CA ALA A 526 1.70 -0.59 -16.38
C ALA A 526 0.30 -0.04 -16.66
N LEU A 527 -0.71 -0.86 -16.37
CA LEU A 527 -2.11 -0.54 -16.63
C LEU A 527 -2.90 -0.52 -15.32
N LEU A 528 -3.61 0.57 -15.08
CA LEU A 528 -4.72 0.59 -14.13
C LEU A 528 -6.04 0.61 -14.88
N VAL A 529 -7.02 -0.11 -14.35
CA VAL A 529 -8.31 -0.35 -14.98
C VAL A 529 -9.42 0.03 -14.02
N GLY A 530 -10.30 0.94 -14.45
CA GLY A 530 -11.56 1.25 -13.78
C GLY A 530 -12.76 0.72 -14.55
N GLU A 531 -13.96 1.16 -14.14
CA GLU A 531 -15.20 0.72 -14.79
C GLU A 531 -15.44 1.41 -16.13
N ARG A 532 -14.96 2.64 -16.29
CA ARG A 532 -15.22 3.51 -17.44
C ARG A 532 -13.97 3.99 -18.17
N ALA A 533 -12.82 3.88 -17.54
CA ALA A 533 -11.56 4.38 -18.06
C ALA A 533 -10.42 3.43 -17.68
N ALA A 534 -9.32 3.52 -18.41
CA ALA A 534 -8.06 2.89 -18.06
C ALA A 534 -6.91 3.89 -18.19
N THR A 535 -5.82 3.66 -17.47
CA THR A 535 -4.64 4.50 -17.52
C THR A 535 -3.39 3.68 -17.77
N VAL A 536 -2.62 4.07 -18.78
CA VAL A 536 -1.31 3.51 -19.09
C VAL A 536 -0.26 4.42 -18.45
N TRP A 537 0.55 3.86 -17.57
CA TRP A 537 1.65 4.52 -16.91
C TRP A 537 2.94 4.07 -17.57
N LEU A 538 3.70 5.02 -18.12
CA LEU A 538 5.00 4.77 -18.72
C LEU A 538 6.07 5.45 -17.89
N THR A 539 7.13 4.72 -17.57
CA THR A 539 8.23 5.22 -16.74
C THR A 539 9.57 4.87 -17.38
N ASN A 540 10.35 5.90 -17.70
CA ASN A 540 11.68 5.76 -18.25
C ASN A 540 12.68 5.37 -17.17
N LEU A 541 13.32 4.23 -17.37
CA LEU A 541 14.36 3.67 -16.52
C LEU A 541 15.72 3.61 -17.24
N ASP A 542 15.86 4.29 -18.40
CA ASP A 542 17.13 4.44 -19.10
C ASP A 542 17.87 5.65 -18.51
N TYR A 543 18.68 5.37 -17.49
CA TYR A 543 19.45 6.38 -16.80
C TYR A 543 20.82 5.84 -16.37
N GLU A 544 21.71 6.78 -16.04
CA GLU A 544 23.00 6.48 -15.41
C GLU A 544 23.08 7.15 -14.02
N ALA A 545 23.72 6.45 -13.07
CA ALA A 545 24.05 6.98 -11.74
C ALA A 545 25.04 8.14 -11.84
N HIS A 546 24.82 9.21 -11.07
CA HIS A 546 25.65 10.41 -11.09
C HIS A 546 25.52 11.18 -9.75
N PRO A 547 26.56 11.92 -9.24
CA PRO A 547 26.55 12.43 -7.86
C PRO A 547 25.47 13.49 -7.62
N GLN A 548 25.13 14.19 -8.69
CA GLN A 548 24.09 15.22 -8.74
C GLN A 548 22.69 14.65 -9.08
N GLY A 549 22.53 13.33 -9.01
CA GLY A 549 21.30 12.59 -9.32
C GLY A 549 21.25 12.02 -10.74
N TYR A 550 20.26 11.17 -10.98
CA TYR A 550 20.20 10.33 -12.19
C TYR A 550 20.14 11.08 -13.53
N ARG A 551 20.93 10.62 -14.49
CA ARG A 551 20.99 11.18 -15.86
C ARG A 551 20.18 10.32 -16.82
N PHE A 552 18.95 10.74 -17.10
CA PHE A 552 18.03 10.02 -17.96
C PHE A 552 18.31 10.28 -19.45
N ARG A 553 18.26 9.22 -20.25
CA ARG A 553 18.23 9.29 -21.70
C ARG A 553 16.78 9.34 -22.18
N THR A 554 16.44 10.27 -23.05
CA THR A 554 15.07 10.39 -23.56
C THR A 554 14.66 9.14 -24.34
N GLN A 555 13.49 8.58 -24.01
CA GLN A 555 12.83 7.57 -24.83
C GLN A 555 12.04 8.23 -25.95
N ARG A 556 12.28 7.81 -27.19
CA ARG A 556 11.58 8.31 -28.40
C ARG A 556 10.91 7.15 -29.15
N GLU A 557 9.97 7.51 -30.02
CA GLU A 557 9.25 6.60 -30.91
C GLU A 557 8.63 5.41 -30.17
N VAL A 558 7.99 5.73 -29.04
CA VAL A 558 7.41 4.75 -28.13
C VAL A 558 6.10 4.23 -28.71
N GLU A 559 6.06 2.93 -28.98
CA GLU A 559 4.85 2.21 -29.39
C GLU A 559 4.51 1.16 -28.33
N VAL A 560 3.27 1.21 -27.82
CA VAL A 560 2.77 0.24 -26.83
C VAL A 560 1.48 -0.41 -27.30
N GLU A 561 1.35 -1.70 -27.00
CA GLU A 561 0.10 -2.46 -27.11
C GLU A 561 -0.54 -2.56 -25.73
N VAL A 562 -1.79 -2.14 -25.63
CA VAL A 562 -2.57 -2.16 -24.39
C VAL A 562 -3.66 -3.20 -24.51
N LEU A 563 -3.67 -4.16 -23.59
CA LEU A 563 -4.71 -5.16 -23.45
C LEU A 563 -5.76 -4.67 -22.45
N LEU A 564 -6.93 -4.30 -22.96
CA LEU A 564 -8.06 -3.78 -22.20
C LEU A 564 -9.06 -4.90 -21.84
N PRO A 565 -9.77 -4.79 -20.72
CA PRO A 565 -10.83 -5.74 -20.39
C PRO A 565 -12.02 -5.60 -21.35
N ARG A 566 -12.78 -6.69 -21.53
CA ARG A 566 -13.90 -6.72 -22.50
C ARG A 566 -14.97 -5.64 -22.35
N TRP A 567 -15.14 -5.08 -21.15
CA TRP A 567 -16.13 -4.02 -20.90
C TRP A 567 -15.65 -2.62 -21.26
N LEU A 568 -14.34 -2.41 -21.45
CA LEU A 568 -13.77 -1.12 -21.82
C LEU A 568 -13.50 -1.07 -23.32
N ARG A 569 -14.08 -0.07 -23.98
CA ARG A 569 -13.87 0.24 -25.41
C ARG A 569 -13.62 1.73 -25.54
N PRO A 570 -12.39 2.19 -25.26
CA PRO A 570 -12.08 3.60 -25.29
C PRO A 570 -12.26 4.15 -26.70
N ARG A 571 -12.78 5.37 -26.78
CA ARG A 571 -12.93 6.14 -28.01
C ARG A 571 -11.88 7.24 -28.11
N ARG A 572 -11.27 7.60 -26.97
CA ARG A 572 -10.29 8.67 -26.86
C ARG A 572 -9.08 8.21 -26.06
N ALA A 573 -7.92 8.67 -26.49
CA ALA A 573 -6.68 8.56 -25.73
C ALA A 573 -6.12 9.98 -25.54
N THR A 574 -5.71 10.30 -24.31
CA THR A 574 -5.11 11.60 -23.97
C THR A 574 -3.81 11.35 -23.23
N LEU A 575 -2.69 11.83 -23.76
CA LEU A 575 -1.44 11.94 -23.02
C LEU A 575 -1.56 13.09 -22.04
N ARG A 576 -1.42 12.80 -20.74
CA ARG A 576 -1.35 13.77 -19.67
C ARG A 576 0.08 13.83 -19.18
N GLU A 577 0.73 14.97 -19.38
CA GLU A 577 2.06 15.22 -18.84
C GLU A 577 1.95 15.67 -17.38
N SER A 578 3.03 15.47 -16.62
CA SER A 578 3.03 15.76 -15.19
C SER A 578 2.92 17.26 -14.88
N ASP A 579 3.10 18.13 -15.89
CA ASP A 579 2.90 19.59 -15.80
C ASP A 579 1.44 20.03 -16.03
N GLY A 580 0.54 19.07 -16.30
CA GLY A 580 -0.88 19.31 -16.57
C GLY A 580 -1.23 19.47 -18.05
N THR A 581 -0.25 19.46 -18.95
CA THR A 581 -0.49 19.51 -20.39
C THR A 581 -1.21 18.24 -20.86
N ASN A 582 -2.24 18.41 -21.69
CA ASN A 582 -3.01 17.31 -22.26
C ASN A 582 -2.87 17.33 -23.79
N GLN A 583 -2.47 16.21 -24.38
CA GLN A 583 -2.37 16.06 -25.83
C GLN A 583 -3.22 14.87 -26.30
N PRO A 584 -4.08 15.04 -27.31
CA PRO A 584 -4.82 13.90 -27.87
C PRO A 584 -3.85 12.93 -28.55
N LEU A 585 -4.00 11.64 -28.28
CA LEU A 585 -3.25 10.58 -28.95
C LEU A 585 -4.16 9.83 -29.92
N GLN A 586 -3.58 9.41 -31.05
CA GLN A 586 -4.26 8.51 -31.97
C GLN A 586 -4.38 7.13 -31.32
N LEU A 587 -5.62 6.71 -31.07
CA LEU A 587 -5.94 5.36 -30.65
C LEU A 587 -6.10 4.48 -31.89
N GLN A 588 -5.27 3.45 -32.03
CA GLN A 588 -5.36 2.50 -33.14
C GLN A 588 -5.87 1.15 -32.63
N PRO A 589 -7.16 0.80 -32.83
CA PRO A 589 -7.67 -0.52 -32.45
C PRO A 589 -6.97 -1.62 -33.24
N ILE A 590 -6.45 -2.63 -32.54
CA ILE A 590 -5.95 -3.87 -33.16
C ILE A 590 -7.09 -4.88 -33.24
N ASP A 591 -7.83 -5.05 -32.14
CA ASP A 591 -9.03 -5.87 -32.06
C ASP A 591 -10.00 -5.36 -30.97
N ALA A 592 -10.97 -6.19 -30.56
CA ALA A 592 -11.97 -5.83 -29.56
C ALA A 592 -11.43 -5.51 -28.16
N GLN A 593 -10.21 -5.93 -27.83
CA GLN A 593 -9.59 -5.76 -26.51
C GLN A 593 -8.21 -5.10 -26.59
N ARG A 594 -7.56 -5.11 -27.74
CA ARG A 594 -6.21 -4.56 -27.91
C ARG A 594 -6.24 -3.26 -28.67
N VAL A 595 -5.54 -2.28 -28.12
CA VAL A 595 -5.31 -0.99 -28.77
C VAL A 595 -3.82 -0.71 -28.81
N ARG A 596 -3.41 0.04 -29.83
CA ARG A 596 -2.05 0.52 -30.01
C ARG A 596 -2.00 2.02 -29.82
N LEU A 597 -0.97 2.46 -29.13
CA LEU A 597 -0.68 3.87 -28.85
C LEU A 597 0.73 4.18 -29.32
N ARG A 598 0.89 5.36 -29.93
CA ARG A 598 2.18 5.91 -30.34
C ARG A 598 2.42 7.23 -29.63
N ILE A 599 3.61 7.37 -29.07
CA ILE A 599 4.06 8.54 -28.34
C ILE A 599 5.42 8.93 -28.90
N GLU A 600 5.57 10.18 -29.33
CA GLU A 600 6.79 10.65 -29.98
C GLU A 600 7.99 10.61 -29.03
N ALA A 601 7.81 11.07 -27.79
CA ALA A 601 8.84 11.06 -26.76
C ALA A 601 8.25 11.06 -25.35
N ILE A 602 9.06 10.66 -24.37
CA ILE A 602 8.78 10.80 -22.93
C ILE A 602 9.74 11.84 -22.34
N PRO A 603 9.46 13.16 -22.50
CA PRO A 603 10.42 14.21 -22.17
C PRO A 603 10.67 14.36 -20.66
N GLN A 604 9.64 14.13 -19.84
CA GLN A 604 9.70 14.29 -18.37
C GLN A 604 9.98 12.97 -17.63
N GLN A 605 10.62 11.99 -18.30
CA GLN A 605 10.90 10.63 -17.80
C GLN A 605 9.65 9.79 -17.52
N VAL A 606 8.46 10.40 -17.45
CA VAL A 606 7.20 9.74 -17.18
C VAL A 606 6.11 10.20 -18.15
N ALA A 607 5.15 9.33 -18.43
CA ALA A 607 3.97 9.66 -19.22
C ALA A 607 2.74 8.94 -18.68
N LEU A 608 1.59 9.61 -18.66
CA LEU A 608 0.29 9.02 -18.31
C LEU A 608 -0.64 9.11 -19.52
N VAL A 609 -1.04 7.97 -20.10
CA VAL A 609 -2.08 7.96 -21.12
C VAL A 609 -3.41 7.57 -20.51
N TRP A 610 -4.39 8.45 -20.68
CA TRP A 610 -5.76 8.26 -20.23
C TRP A 610 -6.64 7.73 -21.37
N LEU A 611 -7.33 6.61 -21.15
CA LEU A 611 -8.18 5.93 -22.12
C LEU A 611 -9.65 5.99 -21.67
N GLU A 612 -10.51 6.63 -22.47
CA GLU A 612 -11.94 6.88 -22.18
C GLU A 612 -12.87 6.52 -23.33
#